data_AF-A0A8B7XSS4-F1
#
_entry.id   AF-A0A8B7XSS4-F1
#
_cell.length_a   1.000
_cell.length_b   1.000
_cell.length_c   1.000
_cell.angle_alpha   90.00
_cell.angle_beta   90.00
_cell.angle_gamma   90.00
#
_symmetry.space_group_name_H-M   'P 1'
#
loop_
_entity.id
_entity.type
_entity.pdbx_description
1 polymer ?
#
loop_
_entity_poly.entity_id
_entity_poly.type
_entity_poly.pdbx_seq_one_letter_code
_entity_poly.pdbx_strand_id
1 'polypeptide(L)'
;MASRGPSPLSQPGSQSQSGTPGTQLGASPAAGSTTVASQPQPAQPSQPAQQQSQLDLDPISRVKALIPHLKESLSNLMKIAALGFHHSALIDNASQKASDNIPQRFDKSLEEFYSICDQVELHLRLALDCSNQYVDSIRHTPLPVSTAKSEPTNSGESQTYSQYVSTVKSQVAYAKEIHDALLECSNKLGEGKT
;
A
#
# COMPACT_ATOMS: atom_id res chain seq x y z
N MET A 1 53.19 14.49 18.12
CA MET A 1 53.23 15.89 17.63
C MET A 1 52.44 15.97 16.33
N ALA A 2 51.53 16.96 16.23
CA ALA A 2 50.74 17.40 15.07
C ALA A 2 49.73 16.39 14.49
N SER A 3 48.41 16.53 14.73
CA SER A 3 47.47 17.53 14.19
C SER A 3 47.39 17.56 12.67
N ARG A 4 46.24 17.13 12.12
CA ARG A 4 45.39 17.92 11.21
C ARG A 4 44.14 17.12 10.81
N GLY A 5 42.98 17.75 11.02
CA GLY A 5 41.66 17.13 10.92
C GLY A 5 41.06 17.06 9.51
N PRO A 6 39.85 16.51 9.39
CA PRO A 6 39.09 16.48 8.15
C PRO A 6 38.24 17.76 7.98
N SER A 7 38.27 18.31 6.76
CA SER A 7 37.38 19.39 6.33
C SER A 7 36.07 18.81 5.75
N PRO A 8 34.95 19.56 5.84
CA PRO A 8 33.59 19.07 5.59
C PRO A 8 33.18 19.21 4.10
N LEU A 9 32.25 18.37 3.65
CA LEU A 9 31.56 18.55 2.36
C LEU A 9 30.05 18.62 2.57
N SER A 10 29.48 19.66 1.97
CA SER A 10 28.17 20.26 2.21
C SER A 10 26.98 19.49 1.61
N GLN A 11 25.85 19.58 2.30
CA GLN A 11 24.50 19.32 1.78
C GLN A 11 24.05 20.41 0.79
N PRO A 12 23.24 20.07 -0.22
CA PRO A 12 22.36 21.04 -0.89
C PRO A 12 20.97 21.07 -0.24
N GLY A 13 20.60 22.25 0.28
CA GLY A 13 19.26 22.57 0.74
C GLY A 13 18.31 22.90 -0.42
N SER A 14 17.08 22.40 -0.33
CA SER A 14 15.99 22.71 -1.25
C SER A 14 15.17 23.88 -0.71
N GLN A 15 15.22 25.02 -1.41
CA GLN A 15 14.39 26.19 -1.17
C GLN A 15 12.92 25.87 -1.54
N SER A 16 12.01 26.06 -0.59
CA SER A 16 10.57 26.13 -0.86
C SER A 16 10.19 27.58 -1.13
N GLN A 17 9.59 27.80 -2.30
CA GLN A 17 9.10 29.07 -2.81
C GLN A 17 7.61 29.15 -2.46
N SER A 18 7.23 30.10 -1.60
CA SER A 18 5.83 30.37 -1.22
C SER A 18 5.23 31.45 -2.13
N GLY A 19 4.20 31.05 -2.87
CA GLY A 19 3.37 31.93 -3.68
C GLY A 19 2.39 32.75 -2.83
N THR A 20 2.27 34.01 -3.23
CA THR A 20 1.30 35.02 -2.80
C THR A 20 -0.16 34.61 -3.04
N PRO A 21 -1.09 35.10 -2.20
CA PRO A 21 -2.30 35.72 -2.75
C PRO A 21 -2.43 37.16 -2.28
N GLY A 22 -2.54 38.07 -3.24
CA GLY A 22 -2.88 39.47 -3.00
C GLY A 22 -4.36 39.62 -2.66
N THR A 23 -4.64 40.38 -1.61
CA THR A 23 -5.97 40.96 -1.36
C THR A 23 -5.78 42.39 -0.86
N GLN A 24 -6.68 43.21 -1.38
CA GLN A 24 -6.75 44.66 -1.48
C GLN A 24 -7.06 45.39 -0.15
N LEU A 25 -6.97 46.74 -0.19
CA LEU A 25 -7.37 47.77 0.80
C LEU A 25 -6.22 48.14 1.76
N GLY A 26 -5.84 49.40 2.04
CA GLY A 26 -6.38 50.74 1.77
C GLY A 26 -5.88 51.67 2.89
N ALA A 27 -5.40 52.86 2.53
CA ALA A 27 -5.16 54.05 3.38
C ALA A 27 -4.05 54.07 4.48
N SER A 28 -3.25 55.14 4.44
CA SER A 28 -2.23 55.62 5.40
C SER A 28 -2.85 56.27 6.67
N PRO A 29 -2.08 57.01 7.52
CA PRO A 29 -1.08 56.58 8.52
C PRO A 29 -1.41 57.13 9.94
N ALA A 30 -0.81 56.63 11.02
CA ALA A 30 -0.51 57.43 12.23
C ALA A 30 0.26 56.65 13.30
N ALA A 31 1.18 57.36 13.96
CA ALA A 31 1.96 56.96 15.12
C ALA A 31 1.11 56.80 16.39
N GLY A 32 1.53 55.92 17.30
CA GLY A 32 0.94 55.82 18.63
C GLY A 32 1.47 54.63 19.43
N SER A 33 1.99 54.93 20.61
CA SER A 33 2.60 54.06 21.60
C SER A 33 1.66 53.02 22.24
N THR A 34 2.28 52.03 22.90
CA THR A 34 1.97 51.53 24.27
C THR A 34 1.76 50.00 24.36
N THR A 35 2.47 49.48 25.37
CA THR A 35 2.51 48.16 25.99
C THR A 35 1.18 47.42 26.17
N VAL A 36 1.15 46.10 25.90
CA VAL A 36 0.43 45.12 26.73
C VAL A 36 1.01 43.71 26.58
N ALA A 37 1.18 43.05 27.73
CA ALA A 37 1.63 41.69 27.91
C ALA A 37 0.68 40.66 27.25
N SER A 38 1.25 39.63 26.62
CA SER A 38 0.50 38.50 26.08
C SER A 38 1.05 37.19 26.65
N GLN A 39 0.13 36.49 27.28
CA GLN A 39 0.18 35.21 27.98
C GLN A 39 0.58 34.05 27.04
N PRO A 40 1.32 33.02 27.51
CA PRO A 40 1.63 31.85 26.70
C PRO A 40 0.39 30.95 26.55
N GLN A 41 -0.08 30.80 25.32
CA GLN A 41 -1.16 29.92 24.92
C GLN A 41 -0.66 28.45 24.90
N PRO A 42 -1.37 27.47 25.48
CA PRO A 42 -0.98 26.07 25.40
C PRO A 42 -1.10 25.57 23.95
N ALA A 43 0.00 25.03 23.43
CA ALA A 43 0.03 24.36 22.14
C ALA A 43 -0.95 23.17 22.12
N GLN A 44 -1.91 23.19 21.19
CA GLN A 44 -2.69 22.01 20.83
C GLN A 44 -1.75 20.93 20.30
N PRO A 45 -1.93 19.65 20.69
CA PRO A 45 -1.18 18.57 20.08
C PRO A 45 -1.66 18.38 18.63
N SER A 46 -0.73 18.59 17.70
CA SER A 46 -0.85 18.21 16.31
C SER A 46 -1.26 16.74 16.20
N GLN A 47 -2.41 16.47 15.59
CA GLN A 47 -2.81 15.10 15.28
C GLN A 47 -1.81 14.48 14.29
N PRO A 48 -1.47 13.18 14.43
CA PRO A 48 -0.66 12.51 13.42
C PRO A 48 -1.49 12.37 12.13
N ALA A 49 -1.01 13.02 11.08
CA ALA A 49 -1.36 12.81 9.67
C ALA A 49 -0.64 11.56 9.14
N GLN A 50 -0.94 10.39 9.70
CA GLN A 50 -0.42 9.12 9.23
C GLN A 50 -1.53 8.07 9.28
N GLN A 51 -2.47 8.12 8.33
CA GLN A 51 -3.30 6.95 8.03
C GLN A 51 -3.99 6.97 6.65
N GLN A 52 -3.58 7.87 5.75
CA GLN A 52 -4.15 7.95 4.41
C GLN A 52 -3.50 6.95 3.42
N SER A 53 -2.53 6.14 3.87
CA SER A 53 -1.77 5.23 2.98
C SER A 53 -2.33 3.80 2.89
N GLN A 54 -3.38 3.44 3.63
CA GLN A 54 -3.94 2.07 3.60
C GLN A 54 -5.07 1.91 2.55
N LEU A 55 -5.59 3.01 2.02
CA LEU A 55 -6.66 3.02 0.99
C LEU A 55 -6.12 3.22 -0.44
N ASP A 56 -4.83 3.47 -0.62
CA ASP A 56 -4.30 3.94 -1.92
C ASP A 56 -3.77 2.82 -2.83
N LEU A 57 -4.56 1.75 -2.94
CA LEU A 57 -4.97 1.09 -4.18
C LEU A 57 -5.36 -0.36 -3.86
N ASP A 58 -6.65 -0.64 -3.99
CA ASP A 58 -7.18 -2.00 -4.01
C ASP A 58 -6.41 -2.86 -5.05
N PRO A 59 -6.04 -4.11 -4.72
CA PRO A 59 -5.28 -4.97 -5.61
C PRO A 59 -5.94 -5.16 -6.98
N ILE A 60 -7.27 -5.13 -7.07
CA ILE A 60 -7.98 -5.19 -8.36
C ILE A 60 -7.73 -3.93 -9.19
N SER A 61 -7.72 -2.77 -8.54
CA SER A 61 -7.37 -1.49 -9.16
C SER A 61 -5.94 -1.47 -9.68
N ARG A 62 -4.99 -2.11 -8.98
CA ARG A 62 -3.61 -2.32 -9.48
C ARG A 62 -3.57 -3.19 -10.74
N VAL A 63 -4.26 -4.33 -10.73
CA VAL A 63 -4.34 -5.21 -11.92
C VAL A 63 -4.89 -4.44 -13.11
N LYS A 64 -5.97 -3.69 -12.93
CA LYS A 64 -6.57 -2.85 -13.99
C LYS A 64 -5.58 -1.84 -14.57
N ALA A 65 -4.74 -1.22 -13.73
CA ALA A 65 -3.71 -0.30 -14.18
C ALA A 65 -2.56 -1.01 -14.94
N LEU A 66 -2.30 -2.29 -14.66
CA LEU A 66 -1.28 -3.09 -15.34
C LEU A 66 -1.73 -3.61 -16.72
N ILE A 67 -3.03 -3.81 -16.95
CA ILE A 67 -3.56 -4.29 -18.25
C ILE A 67 -3.06 -3.49 -19.47
N PRO A 68 -3.10 -2.14 -19.52
CA PRO A 68 -2.59 -1.40 -20.67
C PRO A 68 -1.08 -1.64 -20.88
N HIS A 69 -0.30 -1.69 -19.80
CA HIS A 69 1.15 -1.94 -19.85
C HIS A 69 1.47 -3.34 -20.36
N LEU A 70 0.70 -4.36 -19.91
CA LEU A 70 0.83 -5.73 -20.39
C LEU A 70 0.59 -5.81 -21.90
N LYS A 71 -0.45 -5.14 -22.39
CA LYS A 71 -0.78 -5.09 -23.82
C LYS A 71 0.33 -4.41 -24.63
N GLU A 72 0.86 -3.31 -24.13
CA GLU A 72 1.94 -2.57 -24.78
C GLU A 72 3.24 -3.38 -24.83
N SER A 73 3.65 -3.96 -23.69
CA SER A 73 4.83 -4.79 -23.58
C SER A 73 4.75 -6.02 -24.49
N LEU A 74 3.60 -6.71 -24.54
CA LEU A 74 3.38 -7.82 -25.47
C LEU A 74 3.48 -7.37 -26.94
N SER A 75 2.89 -6.23 -27.29
CA SER A 75 2.99 -5.67 -28.64
C SER A 75 4.45 -5.35 -29.00
N ASN A 76 5.21 -4.77 -28.08
CA ASN A 76 6.63 -4.47 -28.27
C ASN A 76 7.46 -5.75 -28.44
N LEU A 77 7.25 -6.75 -27.59
CA LEU A 77 7.90 -8.06 -27.69
C LEU A 77 7.67 -8.70 -29.07
N MET A 78 6.42 -8.70 -29.55
CA MET A 78 6.08 -9.25 -30.87
C MET A 78 6.73 -8.48 -32.02
N LYS A 79 6.81 -7.15 -31.92
CA LYS A 79 7.52 -6.31 -32.91
C LYS A 79 9.00 -6.65 -32.98
N ILE A 80 9.66 -6.78 -31.82
CA ILE A 80 11.08 -7.09 -31.74
C ILE A 80 11.35 -8.53 -32.23
N ALA A 81 10.49 -9.48 -31.89
CA ALA A 81 10.56 -10.84 -32.39
C ALA A 81 10.44 -10.90 -33.93
N ALA A 82 9.47 -10.18 -34.51
CA ALA A 82 9.30 -10.10 -35.95
C ALA A 82 10.51 -9.47 -36.65
N LEU A 83 11.10 -8.41 -36.07
CA LEU A 83 12.35 -7.82 -36.55
C LEU A 83 13.51 -8.83 -36.47
N GLY A 84 13.56 -9.63 -35.41
CA GLY A 84 14.50 -10.73 -35.26
C GLY A 84 14.39 -11.75 -36.40
N PHE A 85 13.19 -12.24 -36.68
CA PHE A 85 12.99 -13.19 -37.79
C PHE A 85 13.34 -12.60 -39.15
N HIS A 86 12.95 -11.35 -39.42
CA HIS A 86 13.28 -10.69 -40.67
C HIS A 86 14.80 -10.51 -40.82
N HIS A 87 15.48 -10.11 -39.75
CA HIS A 87 16.93 -9.96 -39.74
C HIS A 87 17.65 -11.30 -39.94
N SER A 88 17.19 -12.36 -39.25
CA SER A 88 17.69 -13.73 -39.47
C SER A 88 17.55 -14.16 -40.93
N ALA A 89 16.38 -13.91 -41.56
CA ALA A 89 16.16 -14.24 -42.96
C ALA A 89 17.08 -13.46 -43.92
N LEU A 90 17.43 -12.20 -43.61
CA LEU A 90 18.37 -11.41 -44.42
C LEU A 90 19.82 -11.87 -44.28
N ILE A 91 20.23 -12.32 -43.09
CA ILE A 91 21.54 -12.93 -42.87
C ILE A 91 21.66 -14.23 -43.67
N ASP A 92 20.64 -15.09 -43.62
CA ASP A 92 20.62 -16.37 -44.34
C ASP A 92 20.70 -16.18 -45.87
N ASN A 93 20.14 -15.08 -46.38
CA ASN A 93 20.27 -14.67 -47.78
C ASN A 93 21.59 -13.94 -48.09
N ALA A 94 22.57 -13.96 -47.17
CA ALA A 94 23.86 -13.26 -47.26
C ALA A 94 23.77 -11.74 -47.56
N SER A 95 22.60 -11.14 -47.31
CA SER A 95 22.30 -9.75 -47.67
C SER A 95 22.69 -8.74 -46.58
N GLN A 96 22.86 -9.20 -45.34
CA GLN A 96 23.35 -8.40 -44.21
C GLN A 96 24.23 -9.23 -43.26
N LYS A 97 25.11 -8.55 -42.51
CA LYS A 97 25.88 -9.17 -41.42
C LYS A 97 25.04 -9.30 -40.15
N ALA A 98 25.32 -10.34 -39.35
CA ALA A 98 24.71 -10.54 -38.05
C ALA A 98 24.93 -9.33 -37.12
N SER A 99 23.91 -9.00 -36.33
CA SER A 99 23.95 -7.91 -35.36
C SER A 99 23.52 -8.45 -34.00
N ASP A 100 24.39 -8.33 -32.99
CA ASP A 100 24.11 -8.75 -31.60
C ASP A 100 23.03 -7.90 -30.90
N ASN A 101 22.59 -6.81 -31.52
CA ASN A 101 21.67 -5.88 -30.88
C ASN A 101 20.21 -6.37 -30.84
N ILE A 102 19.79 -7.23 -31.79
CA ILE A 102 18.40 -7.73 -31.81
C ILE A 102 18.14 -8.76 -30.71
N PRO A 103 18.99 -9.78 -30.49
CA PRO A 103 18.84 -10.70 -29.36
C PRO A 103 18.73 -9.97 -28.01
N GLN A 104 19.60 -8.98 -27.76
CA GLN A 104 19.55 -8.19 -26.52
C GLN A 104 18.26 -7.40 -26.34
N ARG A 105 17.72 -6.81 -27.42
CA ARG A 105 16.43 -6.10 -27.36
C ARG A 105 15.28 -7.06 -27.09
N PHE A 106 15.34 -8.26 -27.67
CA PHE A 106 14.34 -9.30 -27.44
C PHE A 106 14.32 -9.71 -25.95
N ASP A 107 15.48 -10.07 -25.41
CA ASP A 107 15.61 -10.47 -23.99
C ASP A 107 15.08 -9.39 -23.05
N LYS A 108 15.44 -8.12 -23.30
CA LYS A 108 14.94 -6.99 -22.50
C LYS A 108 13.42 -6.85 -22.57
N SER A 109 12.84 -6.94 -23.78
CA SER A 109 11.38 -6.84 -23.95
C SER A 109 10.63 -8.04 -23.34
N LEU A 110 11.28 -9.21 -23.32
CA LEU A 110 10.76 -10.42 -22.72
C LEU A 110 10.76 -10.31 -21.19
N GLU A 111 11.85 -9.81 -20.61
CA GLU A 111 11.97 -9.55 -19.17
C GLU A 111 10.92 -8.53 -18.69
N GLU A 112 10.71 -7.45 -19.45
CA GLU A 112 9.68 -6.46 -19.17
C GLU A 112 8.27 -7.07 -19.20
N PHE A 113 7.98 -7.94 -20.18
CA PHE A 113 6.70 -8.65 -20.25
C PHE A 113 6.47 -9.57 -19.03
N TYR A 114 7.48 -10.34 -18.64
CA TYR A 114 7.37 -11.23 -17.47
C TYR A 114 7.25 -10.46 -16.16
N SER A 115 7.99 -9.36 -15.99
CA SER A 115 7.87 -8.50 -14.80
C SER A 115 6.45 -7.97 -14.60
N ILE A 116 5.75 -7.62 -15.69
CA ILE A 116 4.35 -7.19 -15.62
C ILE A 116 3.43 -8.38 -15.28
N CYS A 117 3.66 -9.57 -15.87
CA CYS A 117 2.93 -10.79 -15.53
C CYS A 117 3.04 -11.13 -14.04
N ASP A 118 4.25 -11.06 -13.48
CA ASP A 118 4.52 -11.35 -12.07
C ASP A 118 3.76 -10.37 -11.16
N GLN A 119 3.75 -9.08 -11.51
CA GLN A 119 2.99 -8.07 -10.77
C GLN A 119 1.47 -8.32 -10.84
N VAL A 120 0.96 -8.71 -12.01
CA VAL A 120 -0.46 -9.09 -12.16
C VAL A 120 -0.78 -10.29 -11.29
N GLU A 121 0.05 -11.33 -11.31
CA GLU A 121 -0.14 -12.54 -10.52
C GLU A 121 -0.13 -12.23 -9.01
N LEU A 122 0.85 -11.45 -8.55
CA LEU A 122 0.95 -11.00 -7.16
C LEU A 122 -0.32 -10.28 -6.70
N HIS A 123 -0.81 -9.31 -7.48
CA HIS A 123 -2.00 -8.57 -7.11
C HIS A 123 -3.28 -9.42 -7.16
N LEU A 124 -3.37 -10.40 -8.06
CA LEU A 124 -4.50 -11.33 -8.06
C LEU A 124 -4.49 -12.26 -6.84
N ARG A 125 -3.32 -12.77 -6.42
CA ARG A 125 -3.19 -13.53 -5.17
C ARG A 125 -3.60 -12.68 -3.96
N LEU A 126 -3.11 -11.45 -3.90
CA LEU A 126 -3.47 -10.54 -2.81
C LEU A 126 -4.97 -10.23 -2.78
N ALA A 127 -5.61 -10.05 -3.95
CA ALA A 127 -7.06 -9.85 -4.02
C ALA A 127 -7.84 -11.05 -3.48
N LEU A 128 -7.39 -12.27 -3.80
CA LEU A 128 -7.98 -13.50 -3.25
C LEU A 128 -7.83 -13.56 -1.73
N ASP A 129 -6.64 -13.27 -1.19
CA ASP A 129 -6.39 -13.26 0.24
C ASP A 129 -7.25 -12.21 0.97
N CYS A 130 -7.39 -11.00 0.39
CA CYS A 130 -8.30 -9.98 0.90
C CYS A 130 -9.76 -10.45 0.88
N SER A 131 -10.20 -11.16 -0.17
CA SER A 131 -11.56 -11.70 -0.23
C SER A 131 -11.79 -12.78 0.83
N ASN A 132 -10.82 -13.67 1.03
CA ASN A 132 -10.91 -14.70 2.06
C ASN A 132 -10.93 -14.08 3.45
N GLN A 133 -10.03 -13.12 3.71
CA GLN A 133 -10.01 -12.35 4.95
C GLN A 133 -11.33 -11.63 5.20
N TYR A 134 -11.98 -11.07 4.16
CA TYR A 134 -13.29 -10.46 4.28
C TYR A 134 -14.39 -11.46 4.67
N VAL A 135 -14.42 -12.64 4.02
CA VAL A 135 -15.37 -13.72 4.35
C VAL A 135 -15.17 -14.20 5.79
N ASP A 136 -13.92 -14.42 6.21
CA ASP A 136 -13.59 -14.84 7.57
C ASP A 136 -13.91 -13.74 8.59
N SER A 137 -13.65 -12.48 8.25
CA SER A 137 -14.04 -11.34 9.07
C SER A 137 -15.54 -11.33 9.31
N ILE A 138 -16.37 -11.46 8.28
CA ILE A 138 -17.84 -11.49 8.45
C ILE A 138 -18.28 -12.68 9.30
N ARG A 139 -17.67 -13.84 9.08
CA ARG A 139 -18.04 -15.09 9.76
C ARG A 139 -17.73 -15.05 11.26
N HIS A 140 -16.60 -14.46 11.64
CA HIS A 140 -16.09 -14.53 13.01
C HIS A 140 -16.22 -13.21 13.78
N THR A 141 -16.31 -12.08 13.09
CA THR A 141 -16.48 -10.75 13.68
C THR A 141 -17.35 -9.88 12.74
N PRO A 142 -18.68 -10.08 12.74
CA PRO A 142 -19.58 -9.52 11.72
C PRO A 142 -19.63 -7.99 11.66
N LEU A 143 -19.18 -7.31 12.72
CA LEU A 143 -19.16 -5.85 12.79
C LEU A 143 -17.71 -5.35 12.77
N PRO A 144 -17.31 -4.57 11.76
CA PRO A 144 -15.97 -4.02 11.67
C PRO A 144 -15.71 -3.11 12.88
N VAL A 145 -14.53 -3.25 13.51
CA VAL A 145 -14.18 -2.41 14.65
C VAL A 145 -13.91 -1.00 14.15
N SER A 146 -14.63 0.01 14.67
CA SER A 146 -14.34 1.41 14.36
C SER A 146 -12.91 1.74 14.81
N THR A 147 -12.02 1.96 13.85
CA THR A 147 -10.79 2.71 14.09
C THR A 147 -11.15 4.19 14.16
N ALA A 148 -10.57 4.92 15.12
CA ALA A 148 -11.04 6.21 15.62
C ALA A 148 -11.02 7.40 14.63
N LYS A 149 -10.91 7.18 13.31
CA LYS A 149 -10.92 8.23 12.27
C LYS A 149 -11.60 7.81 10.96
N SER A 150 -12.64 6.97 11.01
CA SER A 150 -13.56 6.84 9.85
C SER A 150 -14.58 7.99 9.90
N GLU A 151 -14.68 8.79 8.83
CA GLU A 151 -15.81 9.70 8.66
C GLU A 151 -17.12 8.90 8.74
N PRO A 152 -18.21 9.49 9.28
CA PRO A 152 -19.49 8.83 9.44
C PRO A 152 -20.12 8.60 8.06
N THR A 153 -19.70 7.54 7.38
CA THR A 153 -20.33 7.08 6.16
C THR A 153 -21.55 6.27 6.60
N ASN A 154 -22.71 6.71 6.15
CA ASN A 154 -24.03 6.46 6.75
C ASN A 154 -24.58 5.03 6.55
N SER A 155 -23.74 3.99 6.58
CA SER A 155 -24.16 2.62 6.27
C SER A 155 -23.21 1.59 6.90
N GLY A 156 -23.50 1.20 8.14
CA GLY A 156 -22.86 0.06 8.81
C GLY A 156 -22.55 0.34 10.26
N GLU A 157 -23.34 -0.24 11.17
CA GLU A 157 -23.02 -0.28 12.60
C GLU A 157 -21.59 -0.81 12.75
N SER A 158 -20.66 0.04 13.20
CA SER A 158 -19.29 -0.38 13.45
C SER A 158 -19.14 -0.67 14.94
N GLN A 159 -18.44 -1.75 15.27
CA GLN A 159 -18.27 -2.19 16.64
C GLN A 159 -17.22 -1.33 17.34
N THR A 160 -17.50 -0.86 18.55
CA THR A 160 -16.47 -0.23 19.37
C THR A 160 -15.42 -1.27 19.77
N TYR A 161 -14.17 -0.83 20.02
CA TYR A 161 -13.12 -1.73 20.52
C TYR A 161 -13.54 -2.46 21.80
N SER A 162 -14.31 -1.80 22.68
CA SER A 162 -14.86 -2.41 23.89
C SER A 162 -15.81 -3.57 23.58
N GLN A 163 -16.72 -3.38 22.61
CA GLN A 163 -17.60 -4.44 22.15
C GLN A 163 -16.79 -5.58 21.52
N TYR A 164 -15.75 -5.30 20.73
CA TYR A 164 -14.87 -6.33 20.14
C TYR A 164 -14.23 -7.22 21.20
N VAL A 165 -13.66 -6.61 22.23
CA VAL A 165 -13.10 -7.34 23.37
C VAL A 165 -14.16 -8.22 24.05
N SER A 166 -15.42 -7.75 24.16
CA SER A 166 -16.53 -8.56 24.70
C SER A 166 -16.86 -9.77 23.83
N THR A 167 -16.92 -9.59 22.51
CA THR A 167 -17.12 -10.68 21.54
C THR A 167 -16.02 -11.72 21.64
N VAL A 168 -14.74 -11.30 21.67
CA VAL A 168 -13.60 -12.21 21.82
C VAL A 168 -13.67 -13.00 23.12
N LYS A 169 -13.99 -12.34 24.24
CA LYS A 169 -14.16 -13.04 25.54
C LYS A 169 -15.26 -14.09 25.49
N SER A 170 -16.38 -13.78 24.83
CA SER A 170 -17.51 -14.71 24.68
C SER A 170 -17.13 -15.92 23.80
N GLN A 171 -16.38 -15.69 22.71
CA GLN A 171 -15.86 -16.76 21.87
C GLN A 171 -14.91 -17.69 22.64
N VAL A 172 -14.03 -17.14 23.48
CA VAL A 172 -13.12 -17.92 24.34
C VAL A 172 -13.91 -18.75 25.36
N ALA A 173 -14.93 -18.17 25.99
CA ALA A 173 -15.77 -18.88 26.95
C ALA A 173 -16.52 -20.05 26.28
N TYR A 174 -17.13 -19.82 25.12
CA TYR A 174 -17.83 -20.85 24.36
C TYR A 174 -16.91 -22.00 23.92
N ALA A 175 -15.70 -21.70 23.46
CA ALA A 175 -14.72 -22.72 23.10
C ALA A 175 -14.33 -23.59 24.31
N LYS A 176 -14.22 -22.97 25.50
CA LYS A 176 -13.95 -23.69 26.75
C LYS A 176 -15.11 -24.61 27.14
N GLU A 177 -16.35 -24.13 27.03
CA GLU A 177 -17.54 -24.94 27.32
C GLU A 177 -17.62 -26.18 26.41
N ILE A 178 -17.35 -26.03 25.12
CA ILE A 178 -17.29 -27.17 24.19
C ILE A 178 -16.17 -28.14 24.59
N HIS A 179 -14.97 -27.63 24.89
CA HIS A 179 -13.85 -28.45 25.34
C HIS A 179 -14.23 -29.27 26.58
N ASP A 180 -14.80 -28.62 27.59
CA ASP A 180 -15.16 -29.26 28.85
C ASP A 180 -16.25 -30.32 28.63
N ALA A 181 -17.25 -30.04 27.77
CA ALA A 181 -18.27 -31.02 27.39
C ALA A 181 -17.69 -32.23 26.65
N LEU A 182 -16.76 -32.02 25.71
CA LEU A 182 -16.08 -33.09 24.98
C LEU A 182 -15.18 -33.92 25.90
N LEU A 183 -14.48 -33.28 26.83
CA LEU A 183 -13.63 -33.94 27.82
C LEU A 183 -14.48 -34.82 28.76
N GLU A 184 -15.61 -34.31 29.23
CA GLU A 184 -16.55 -35.08 30.05
C GLU A 184 -17.09 -36.30 29.29
N CYS A 185 -17.46 -36.14 28.02
CA CYS A 185 -17.89 -37.25 27.17
C CYS A 185 -16.80 -38.31 26.98
N SER A 186 -15.55 -37.88 26.76
CA SER A 186 -14.40 -38.78 26.62
C SER A 186 -14.14 -39.59 27.90
N ASN A 187 -14.21 -38.93 29.06
CA ASN A 187 -14.00 -39.61 30.35
C ASN A 187 -15.09 -40.66 30.60
N LYS A 188 -16.36 -40.32 30.38
CA LYS A 188 -17.48 -41.27 30.51
C LYS A 188 -17.34 -42.48 29.58
N LEU A 189 -16.83 -42.28 28.36
CA LEU A 189 -16.59 -43.38 27.42
C LEU A 189 -15.41 -44.26 27.83
N GLY A 190 -14.36 -43.68 28.41
CA GLY A 190 -13.21 -44.42 28.96
C GLY A 190 -13.59 -45.27 30.17
N GLU A 191 -14.48 -44.75 31.01
CA GLU A 191 -15.01 -45.45 32.19
C GLU A 191 -16.00 -46.58 31.82
N GLY A 192 -16.66 -46.50 30.67
CA GLY A 192 -17.58 -47.54 30.16
C GLY A 192 -16.92 -48.75 29.48
N LYS A 193 -15.58 -48.89 29.56
CA LYS A 193 -14.79 -49.95 28.89
C LYS A 193 -14.27 -51.05 29.83
N THR A 194 -14.78 -51.14 31.05
CA THR A 194 -14.54 -52.25 32.01
C THR A 194 -15.81 -53.04 32.25
#